data_AF-A0A7X6UYV7-F1
#
_entry.id   AF-A0A7X6UYV7-F1
#
_cell.length_a   1.000
_cell.length_b   1.000
_cell.length_c   1.000
_cell.angle_alpha   90.00
_cell.angle_beta   90.00
_cell.angle_gamma   90.00
#
_symmetry.space_group_name_H-M   'P 1'
#
loop_
_entity.id
_entity.type
_entity.pdbx_description
1 polymer ?
#
loop_
_entity_poly.entity_id
_entity_poly.type
_entity_poly.pdbx_seq_one_letter_code
_entity_poly.pdbx_strand_id
1 'polypeptide(L)'
;MVWTVKADGIAVAQGTLNNLSIDVGPESLEEITIPYKMETIKEGLSYTLDLEFNTIRDFAWAKKGFNIAKEQFDLGAQVSKPKQIDVSSLPTLTDEKVGDKLIINGAEFSLTLDLGLAKITDLSLGNLNIIKDGPVPNFWRAPTDNDRGNGMEKRCAPWKEANKEIKVDNSSVKKISNNEIQVEFDLSFPRAGTSKMKLVYTIYGSADIVVEYDFFPDKALSEIPNIGTMLTLAGGFEKVSWYGRGPHENYVGRNQGSFMGAYTSYVDSMTIPYMKIGETGQRTDVKWLMLSNAKNAGLLVVGSPLMEFNAQHYTPLQLTETEYPWDLKRNEDITLRIDLMQMGLGGINSWGAKPLDPYMNFPDKSYSHKFRLYPFAKALKDPVAVAILGFKNLETTNNKVSYPVIEFIEPVLQAFTHHIIPGIIEAEDYDLGGEGVAYHDKDMVNVGGEYRDDGVDITEDNDGNTVVGWTEEGEWLKYTINVQEAADYYVQARVSSGLEKSSFQLFIEDEAVSKKIVIPKGSSWDNYQIIDFNTSSINEGQQVLTLKITGSYVNIDWLKFSTESSTTIFDITNSLPTTSQKYILFNYQGKRIADLTTNNHSEIKVYLKQNNIKSGVFILRDKTGKSTQVIRYRQ
;
A
#
# COMPACT_ATOMS: atom_id res chain seq x y z
N MET A 1 -26.50 3.06 21.77
CA MET A 1 -25.78 4.03 20.91
C MET A 1 -24.37 4.18 21.42
N VAL A 2 -23.40 4.27 20.52
CA VAL A 2 -22.01 4.59 20.82
C VAL A 2 -21.76 6.04 20.41
N TRP A 3 -21.08 6.81 21.25
CA TRP A 3 -20.64 8.16 20.92
C TRP A 3 -19.11 8.22 21.01
N THR A 4 -18.49 8.96 20.10
CA THR A 4 -17.04 9.15 20.06
C THR A 4 -16.72 10.60 19.73
N VAL A 5 -15.95 11.27 20.57
CA VAL A 5 -15.33 12.56 20.24
C VAL A 5 -13.95 12.29 19.65
N LYS A 6 -13.68 12.86 18.48
CA LYS A 6 -12.42 12.70 17.75
C LYS A 6 -11.71 14.04 17.56
N ALA A 7 -10.39 14.04 17.64
CA ALA A 7 -9.51 15.14 17.28
C ALA A 7 -8.72 14.74 16.02
N ASP A 8 -9.00 15.40 14.89
CA ASP A 8 -8.49 15.03 13.57
C ASP A 8 -8.51 13.51 13.30
N GLY A 9 -9.65 12.88 13.63
CA GLY A 9 -9.89 11.45 13.40
C GLY A 9 -9.48 10.52 14.54
N ILE A 10 -8.67 10.99 15.49
CA ILE A 10 -8.21 10.20 16.65
C ILE A 10 -9.22 10.32 17.79
N ALA A 11 -9.72 9.20 18.32
CA ALA A 11 -10.66 9.20 19.44
C ALA A 11 -9.99 9.79 20.70
N VAL A 12 -10.61 10.83 21.28
CA VAL A 12 -10.17 11.49 22.52
C VAL A 12 -11.13 11.25 23.69
N ALA A 13 -12.37 10.90 23.39
CA ALA A 13 -13.34 10.42 24.37
C ALA A 13 -14.35 9.50 23.67
N GLN A 14 -14.84 8.48 24.36
CA GLN A 14 -15.87 7.60 23.83
C GLN A 14 -16.73 7.01 24.95
N GLY A 15 -17.93 6.58 24.60
CA GLY A 15 -18.80 5.89 25.54
C GLY A 15 -20.02 5.27 24.88
N THR A 16 -20.78 4.54 25.67
CA THR A 16 -22.01 3.87 25.24
C THR A 16 -23.16 4.32 26.13
N LEU A 17 -24.25 4.76 25.52
CA LEU A 17 -25.51 4.97 26.22
C LEU A 17 -26.36 3.69 26.10
N ASN A 18 -26.83 3.20 27.25
CA ASN A 18 -27.58 1.94 27.36
C ASN A 18 -29.04 2.11 26.90
N ASN A 19 -29.72 0.99 26.68
CA ASN A 19 -31.03 0.94 26.02
C ASN A 19 -32.15 1.71 26.73
N LEU A 20 -32.03 1.97 28.04
CA LEU A 20 -33.05 2.71 28.79
C LEU A 20 -33.02 4.22 28.49
N SER A 21 -31.96 4.73 27.88
CA SER A 21 -31.79 6.14 27.54
C SER A 21 -32.13 6.47 26.07
N ILE A 22 -32.63 5.48 25.31
CA ILE A 22 -32.85 5.59 23.85
C ILE A 22 -34.07 4.75 23.43
N ASP A 23 -35.12 4.73 24.26
CA ASP A 23 -36.38 4.05 23.94
C ASP A 23 -37.32 5.01 23.21
N VAL A 24 -36.92 5.36 21.98
CA VAL A 24 -37.62 6.35 21.15
C VAL A 24 -38.69 5.65 20.30
N GLY A 25 -39.95 6.00 20.54
CA GLY A 25 -41.07 5.48 19.76
C GLY A 25 -41.06 5.94 18.29
N PRO A 26 -41.78 5.25 17.39
CA PRO A 26 -41.96 5.70 16.00
C PRO A 26 -42.49 7.13 15.94
N GLU A 27 -41.95 7.94 15.02
CA GLU A 27 -42.32 9.35 14.81
C GLU A 27 -42.21 10.24 16.07
N SER A 28 -41.49 9.78 17.10
CA SER A 28 -41.28 10.50 18.35
C SER A 28 -39.88 11.11 18.41
N LEU A 29 -39.70 12.09 19.29
CA LEU A 29 -38.43 12.77 19.54
C LEU A 29 -38.05 12.64 21.01
N GLU A 30 -36.76 12.46 21.27
CA GLU A 30 -36.20 12.44 22.62
C GLU A 30 -34.91 13.27 22.65
N GLU A 31 -34.70 14.00 23.74
CA GLU A 31 -33.48 14.76 23.97
C GLU A 31 -32.47 13.89 24.72
N ILE A 32 -31.31 13.66 24.09
CA ILE A 32 -30.24 12.84 24.66
C ILE A 32 -29.02 13.73 24.94
N THR A 33 -28.60 13.78 26.20
CA THR A 33 -27.36 14.46 26.60
C THR A 33 -26.16 13.52 26.46
N ILE A 34 -25.18 13.88 25.64
CA ILE A 34 -23.93 13.11 25.49
C ILE A 34 -22.95 13.52 26.60
N PRO A 35 -22.50 12.59 27.46
CA PRO A 35 -21.71 12.91 28.65
C PRO A 35 -20.21 13.05 28.35
N TYR A 36 -19.84 13.83 27.34
CA TYR A 36 -18.44 14.11 27.04
C TYR A 36 -17.94 15.37 27.77
N LYS A 37 -16.64 15.40 28.07
CA LYS A 37 -15.93 16.58 28.58
C LYS A 37 -14.70 16.82 27.72
N MET A 38 -14.53 18.06 27.27
CA MET A 38 -13.34 18.49 26.54
C MET A 38 -12.31 19.05 27.53
N GLU A 39 -11.31 18.24 27.89
CA GLU A 39 -10.31 18.66 28.87
C GLU A 39 -9.20 19.54 28.26
N THR A 40 -8.84 19.33 26.98
CA THR A 40 -7.82 20.14 26.31
C THR A 40 -8.08 20.21 24.81
N ILE A 41 -8.19 21.43 24.30
CA ILE A 41 -8.28 21.74 22.87
C ILE A 41 -6.87 22.10 22.39
N LYS A 42 -6.34 21.38 21.40
CA LYS A 42 -5.06 21.68 20.76
C LYS A 42 -5.28 22.61 19.56
N GLU A 43 -4.38 23.57 19.38
CA GLU A 43 -4.36 24.50 18.25
C GLU A 43 -4.25 23.72 16.91
N GLY A 44 -4.90 24.20 15.85
CA GLY A 44 -4.87 23.60 14.51
C GLY A 44 -5.73 22.35 14.27
N LEU A 45 -6.24 21.68 15.31
CA LEU A 45 -7.07 20.47 15.16
C LEU A 45 -8.55 20.77 14.91
N SER A 46 -9.29 19.82 14.31
CA SER A 46 -10.76 19.84 14.29
C SER A 46 -11.32 18.74 15.20
N TYR A 47 -12.46 19.02 15.81
CA TYR A 47 -13.09 18.11 16.75
C TYR A 47 -14.49 17.72 16.27
N THR A 48 -14.73 16.42 16.15
CA THR A 48 -16.04 15.89 15.73
C THR A 48 -16.65 15.00 16.81
N LEU A 49 -17.98 14.94 16.84
CA LEU A 49 -18.75 13.96 17.58
C LEU A 49 -19.39 12.99 16.59
N ASP A 50 -18.97 11.73 16.65
CA ASP A 50 -19.58 10.62 15.92
C ASP A 50 -20.64 9.97 16.82
N LEU A 51 -21.85 9.76 16.29
CA LEU A 51 -22.92 8.99 16.93
C LEU A 51 -23.24 7.76 16.07
N GLU A 52 -23.26 6.59 16.70
CA GLU A 52 -23.49 5.31 16.04
C GLU A 52 -24.59 4.49 16.74
N PHE A 53 -25.55 4.01 15.94
CA PHE A 53 -26.65 3.17 16.39
C PHE A 53 -26.43 1.74 15.92
N ASN A 54 -26.12 0.86 16.86
CA ASN A 54 -25.72 -0.52 16.58
C ASN A 54 -26.79 -1.51 17.07
N THR A 55 -26.98 -2.60 16.34
CA THR A 55 -27.90 -3.68 16.74
C THR A 55 -27.43 -4.33 18.05
N ILE A 56 -28.36 -4.58 18.97
CA ILE A 56 -28.06 -5.18 20.28
C ILE A 56 -28.12 -6.71 20.30
N ARG A 57 -28.59 -7.30 19.20
CA ARG A 57 -28.80 -8.74 19.01
C ARG A 57 -28.67 -9.09 17.53
N ASP A 58 -28.62 -10.40 17.26
CA ASP A 58 -28.69 -10.91 15.90
C ASP A 58 -30.10 -10.73 15.31
N PHE A 59 -30.11 -10.42 14.02
CA PHE A 59 -31.25 -10.40 13.12
C PHE A 59 -30.98 -11.36 11.95
N ALA A 60 -32.00 -11.71 11.19
CA ALA A 60 -31.83 -12.57 10.01
C ALA A 60 -30.89 -11.97 8.94
N TRP A 61 -30.78 -10.64 8.90
CA TRP A 61 -30.01 -9.88 7.90
C TRP A 61 -28.74 -9.23 8.46
N ALA A 62 -28.52 -9.27 9.79
CA ALA A 62 -27.37 -8.63 10.41
C ALA A 62 -27.00 -9.29 11.75
N LYS A 63 -25.71 -9.30 12.07
CA LYS A 63 -25.20 -9.72 13.38
C LYS A 63 -25.36 -8.61 14.42
N LYS A 64 -25.37 -8.99 15.69
CA LYS A 64 -25.22 -8.07 16.83
C LYS A 64 -24.00 -7.18 16.59
N GLY A 65 -24.17 -5.87 16.79
CA GLY A 65 -23.13 -4.86 16.59
C GLY A 65 -23.17 -4.17 15.22
N PHE A 66 -24.01 -4.64 14.29
CA PHE A 66 -24.18 -4.00 12.98
C PHE A 66 -24.68 -2.55 13.12
N ASN A 67 -24.01 -1.60 12.47
CA ASN A 67 -24.37 -0.18 12.47
C ASN A 67 -25.51 0.07 11.48
N ILE A 68 -26.66 0.57 11.98
CA ILE A 68 -27.85 0.85 11.16
C ILE A 68 -28.02 2.34 10.84
N ALA A 69 -27.38 3.21 11.62
CA ALA A 69 -27.41 4.64 11.42
C ALA A 69 -26.18 5.27 12.09
N LYS A 70 -25.61 6.25 11.39
CA LYS A 70 -24.47 7.02 11.86
C LYS A 70 -24.68 8.49 11.48
N GLU A 71 -24.26 9.38 12.38
CA GLU A 71 -24.18 10.81 12.09
C GLU A 71 -22.91 11.41 12.71
N GLN A 72 -22.42 12.50 12.14
CA GLN A 72 -21.23 13.21 12.61
C GLN A 72 -21.49 14.71 12.72
N PHE A 73 -21.10 15.30 13.85
CA PHE A 73 -21.25 16.71 14.12
C PHE A 73 -19.88 17.37 14.32
N ASP A 74 -19.65 18.51 13.69
CA ASP A 74 -18.54 19.39 14.08
C ASP A 74 -18.87 20.01 15.44
N LEU A 75 -17.98 19.85 16.41
CA LEU A 75 -18.15 20.41 17.75
C LEU A 75 -17.88 21.93 17.79
N GLY A 76 -17.38 22.52 16.70
CA GLY A 76 -17.19 23.97 16.58
C GLY A 76 -16.27 24.54 17.65
N ALA A 77 -15.36 23.71 18.18
CA ALA A 77 -14.34 24.16 19.12
C ALA A 77 -13.64 25.38 18.51
N GLN A 78 -13.53 26.47 19.27
CA GLN A 78 -12.82 27.68 18.83
C GLN A 78 -11.32 27.39 18.80
N VAL A 79 -10.90 26.60 17.83
CA VAL A 79 -9.51 26.17 17.68
C VAL A 79 -8.76 27.32 17.02
N SER A 80 -7.75 27.83 17.71
CA SER A 80 -6.86 28.82 17.12
C SER A 80 -6.12 28.21 15.93
N LYS A 81 -5.89 29.02 14.90
CA LYS A 81 -4.99 28.66 13.80
C LYS A 81 -3.61 28.27 14.36
N PRO A 82 -2.84 27.42 13.66
CA PRO A 82 -1.47 27.14 14.04
C PRO A 82 -0.61 28.39 14.19
N LYS A 83 0.38 28.32 15.08
CA LYS A 83 1.46 29.32 15.14
C LYS A 83 2.29 29.28 13.87
N GLN A 84 2.74 30.45 13.44
CA GLN A 84 3.55 30.59 12.23
C GLN A 84 4.99 30.16 12.53
N ILE A 85 5.58 29.35 11.66
CA ILE A 85 6.99 28.99 11.69
C ILE A 85 7.82 30.25 11.47
N ASP A 86 8.79 30.45 12.35
CA ASP A 86 9.84 31.43 12.15
C ASP A 86 10.79 30.94 11.05
N VAL A 87 10.68 31.53 9.87
CA VAL A 87 11.51 31.19 8.70
C VAL A 87 13.01 31.27 9.01
N SER A 88 13.42 32.13 9.95
CA SER A 88 14.83 32.25 10.35
C SER A 88 15.37 31.05 11.14
N SER A 89 14.48 30.19 11.66
CA SER A 89 14.83 28.95 12.36
C SER A 89 15.02 27.74 11.44
N LEU A 90 14.68 27.88 10.14
CA LEU A 90 14.82 26.82 9.16
C LEU A 90 16.28 26.64 8.73
N PRO A 91 16.65 25.49 8.14
CA PRO A 91 17.93 25.34 7.45
C PRO A 91 18.11 26.35 6.30
N THR A 92 19.34 26.53 5.84
CA THR A 92 19.62 27.40 4.69
C THR A 92 19.48 26.67 3.35
N LEU A 93 19.15 27.42 2.31
CA LEU A 93 19.06 26.99 0.91
C LEU A 93 20.21 27.55 0.09
N THR A 94 20.60 26.80 -0.93
CA THR A 94 21.41 27.26 -2.05
C THR A 94 20.62 27.12 -3.34
N ASP A 95 20.93 27.95 -4.32
CA ASP A 95 20.24 27.99 -5.60
C ASP A 95 21.22 28.22 -6.75
N GLU A 96 20.98 27.54 -7.86
CA GLU A 96 21.74 27.67 -9.10
C GLU A 96 20.80 27.64 -10.30
N LYS A 97 20.98 28.58 -11.24
CA LYS A 97 20.24 28.60 -12.49
C LYS A 97 21.10 28.04 -13.63
N VAL A 98 20.62 26.98 -14.27
CA VAL A 98 21.25 26.31 -15.42
C VAL A 98 20.28 26.30 -16.60
N GLY A 99 20.45 27.23 -17.54
CA GLY A 99 19.46 27.45 -18.61
C GLY A 99 18.10 27.88 -18.04
N ASP A 100 17.04 27.16 -18.40
CA ASP A 100 15.69 27.39 -17.88
C ASP A 100 15.44 26.64 -16.55
N LYS A 101 16.40 25.88 -16.04
CA LYS A 101 16.25 25.14 -14.78
C LYS A 101 16.80 25.95 -13.60
N LEU A 102 16.02 26.01 -12.52
CA LEU A 102 16.44 26.49 -11.21
C LEU A 102 16.57 25.29 -10.28
N ILE A 103 17.80 25.02 -9.82
CA ILE A 103 18.12 23.95 -8.88
C ILE A 103 18.23 24.58 -7.50
N ILE A 104 17.45 24.10 -6.53
CA ILE A 104 17.43 24.56 -5.14
C ILE A 104 17.83 23.39 -4.24
N ASN A 105 18.90 23.54 -3.46
CA ASN A 105 19.39 22.51 -2.54
C ASN A 105 19.24 22.97 -1.09
N GLY A 106 18.69 22.08 -0.26
CA GLY A 106 18.74 22.14 1.20
C GLY A 106 19.71 21.12 1.78
N ALA A 107 19.61 20.86 3.08
CA ALA A 107 20.51 19.92 3.77
C ALA A 107 20.35 18.47 3.28
N GLU A 108 19.12 18.02 3.03
CA GLU A 108 18.80 16.63 2.69
C GLU A 108 17.99 16.48 1.39
N PHE A 109 17.71 17.60 0.70
CA PHE A 109 16.86 17.62 -0.48
C PHE A 109 17.44 18.45 -1.63
N SER A 110 17.07 18.07 -2.85
CA SER A 110 17.29 18.82 -4.08
C SER A 110 15.97 18.96 -4.83
N LEU A 111 15.67 20.16 -5.30
CA LEU A 111 14.49 20.48 -6.11
C LEU A 111 14.94 21.14 -7.42
N THR A 112 14.46 20.66 -8.55
CA THR A 112 14.67 21.28 -9.86
C THR A 112 13.35 21.81 -10.41
N LEU A 113 13.26 23.13 -10.58
CA LEU A 113 12.11 23.82 -11.16
C LEU A 113 12.44 24.30 -12.58
N ASP A 114 11.61 23.95 -13.56
CA ASP A 114 11.73 24.45 -14.92
C ASP A 114 10.95 25.76 -15.07
N LEU A 115 11.68 26.86 -15.28
CA LEU A 115 11.14 28.22 -15.38
C LEU A 115 10.40 28.46 -16.70
N GLY A 116 10.64 27.66 -17.74
CA GLY A 116 9.97 27.72 -19.03
C GLY A 116 8.68 26.89 -19.07
N LEU A 117 8.56 25.91 -18.18
CA LEU A 117 7.39 25.04 -18.04
C LEU A 117 6.55 25.32 -16.78
N ALA A 118 7.06 26.18 -15.87
CA ALA A 118 6.42 26.55 -14.61
C ALA A 118 6.05 25.35 -13.72
N LYS A 119 6.95 24.37 -13.60
CA LYS A 119 6.73 23.14 -12.81
C LYS A 119 8.00 22.60 -12.19
N ILE A 120 7.86 21.78 -11.14
CA ILE A 120 8.96 20.96 -10.63
C ILE A 120 9.17 19.80 -11.60
N THR A 121 10.42 19.51 -11.90
CA THR A 121 10.86 18.40 -12.76
C THR A 121 11.69 17.37 -12.00
N ASP A 122 12.07 17.69 -10.75
CA ASP A 122 12.68 16.77 -9.81
C ASP A 122 12.49 17.29 -8.39
N LEU A 123 12.03 16.44 -7.47
CA LEU A 123 12.18 16.64 -6.03
C LEU A 123 12.69 15.33 -5.43
N SER A 124 13.90 15.39 -4.89
CA SER A 124 14.59 14.21 -4.36
C SER A 124 15.07 14.43 -2.93
N LEU A 125 14.95 13.39 -2.10
CA LEU A 125 15.56 13.29 -0.77
C LEU A 125 16.71 12.29 -0.83
N GLY A 126 17.95 12.78 -0.79
CA GLY A 126 19.13 11.96 -1.10
C GLY A 126 18.99 11.29 -2.48
N ASN A 127 18.97 9.95 -2.51
CA ASN A 127 18.79 9.17 -3.74
C ASN A 127 17.32 8.84 -4.05
N LEU A 128 16.37 9.20 -3.18
CA LEU A 128 14.96 8.91 -3.36
C LEU A 128 14.31 10.02 -4.17
N ASN A 129 13.96 9.74 -5.42
CA ASN A 129 13.17 10.64 -6.25
C ASN A 129 11.69 10.53 -5.89
N ILE A 130 11.07 11.63 -5.45
CA ILE A 130 9.68 11.65 -4.96
C ILE A 130 8.77 12.22 -6.03
N ILE A 131 9.01 13.45 -6.49
CA ILE A 131 8.22 14.08 -7.56
C ILE A 131 9.05 14.08 -8.84
N LYS A 132 8.53 13.41 -9.87
CA LYS A 132 9.10 13.38 -11.23
C LYS A 132 8.64 14.56 -12.08
N ASP A 133 7.41 15.05 -11.88
CA ASP A 133 6.86 16.13 -12.68
C ASP A 133 5.70 16.85 -11.96
N GLY A 134 5.57 18.17 -12.16
CA GLY A 134 4.44 18.97 -11.68
C GLY A 134 4.71 19.73 -10.37
N PRO A 135 3.68 20.16 -9.63
CA PRO A 135 2.30 20.24 -10.06
C PRO A 135 2.14 21.12 -11.31
N VAL A 136 1.32 20.68 -12.25
CA VAL A 136 0.82 21.50 -13.38
C VAL A 136 -0.68 21.76 -13.18
N PRO A 137 -1.25 22.87 -13.70
CA PRO A 137 -2.69 23.10 -13.64
C PRO A 137 -3.48 21.92 -14.22
N ASN A 138 -4.64 21.58 -13.67
CA ASN A 138 -5.55 20.57 -14.22
C ASN A 138 -7.00 21.06 -14.20
N PHE A 139 -7.60 21.18 -15.39
CA PHE A 139 -8.99 21.64 -15.57
C PHE A 139 -9.96 20.55 -16.01
N TRP A 140 -9.49 19.30 -16.08
CA TRP A 140 -10.24 18.18 -16.65
C TRP A 140 -10.43 17.03 -15.67
N ARG A 141 -11.56 16.33 -15.86
CA ARG A 141 -11.86 15.03 -15.29
C ARG A 141 -12.41 14.13 -16.39
N ALA A 142 -12.26 12.81 -16.25
CA ALA A 142 -12.83 11.90 -17.22
C ALA A 142 -14.38 11.92 -17.17
N PRO A 143 -15.09 11.95 -18.31
CA PRO A 143 -16.55 11.98 -18.29
C PRO A 143 -17.15 10.75 -17.60
N THR A 144 -18.02 10.97 -16.63
CA THR A 144 -18.93 9.93 -16.13
C THR A 144 -20.07 9.68 -17.14
N ASP A 145 -20.91 8.67 -16.92
CA ASP A 145 -22.08 8.45 -17.79
C ASP A 145 -23.06 9.63 -17.76
N ASN A 146 -23.22 10.30 -16.61
CA ASN A 146 -24.03 11.53 -16.52
C ASN A 146 -23.44 12.67 -17.35
N ASP A 147 -22.12 12.83 -17.34
CA ASP A 147 -21.41 13.83 -18.15
C ASP A 147 -21.59 13.54 -19.65
N ARG A 148 -21.46 12.28 -20.06
CA ARG A 148 -21.70 11.83 -21.44
C ARG A 148 -23.14 12.12 -21.86
N GLY A 149 -24.11 11.77 -21.01
CA GLY A 149 -25.53 11.98 -21.26
C GLY A 149 -25.94 13.44 -21.42
N ASN A 150 -25.24 14.37 -20.75
CA ASN A 150 -25.48 15.81 -20.88
C ASN A 150 -24.57 16.54 -21.88
N GLY A 151 -23.71 15.80 -22.59
CA GLY A 151 -22.80 16.35 -23.59
C GLY A 151 -21.67 17.21 -23.03
N MET A 152 -21.28 16.98 -21.77
CA MET A 152 -20.21 17.71 -21.07
C MET A 152 -18.89 17.67 -21.85
N GLU A 153 -18.50 16.53 -22.43
CA GLU A 153 -17.19 16.42 -23.07
C GLU A 153 -17.03 17.42 -24.23
N LYS A 154 -18.04 17.48 -25.11
CA LYS A 154 -18.04 18.41 -26.24
C LYS A 154 -18.14 19.87 -25.78
N ARG A 155 -18.98 20.12 -24.78
CA ARG A 155 -19.29 21.47 -24.30
C ARG A 155 -18.14 22.09 -23.52
N CYS A 156 -17.41 21.28 -22.77
CA CYS A 156 -16.27 21.66 -21.93
C CYS A 156 -14.91 21.35 -22.59
N ALA A 157 -14.88 21.00 -23.87
CA ALA A 157 -13.67 20.63 -24.60
C ALA A 157 -12.48 21.61 -24.45
N PRO A 158 -12.67 22.96 -24.39
CA PRO A 158 -11.57 23.88 -24.12
C PRO A 158 -10.79 23.58 -22.82
N TRP A 159 -11.47 23.06 -21.79
CA TRP A 159 -10.85 22.69 -20.52
C TRP A 159 -10.06 21.38 -20.58
N LYS A 160 -10.46 20.43 -21.44
CA LYS A 160 -9.68 19.22 -21.75
C LYS A 160 -8.36 19.56 -22.43
N GLU A 161 -8.39 20.56 -23.30
CA GLU A 161 -7.26 20.97 -24.13
C GLU A 161 -6.42 22.08 -23.47
N ALA A 162 -6.87 22.67 -22.35
CA ALA A 162 -6.28 23.86 -21.74
C ALA A 162 -4.78 23.73 -21.45
N ASN A 163 -4.34 22.53 -21.07
CA ASN A 163 -2.95 22.25 -20.73
C ASN A 163 -2.05 21.98 -21.96
N LYS A 164 -2.64 21.90 -23.16
CA LYS A 164 -1.87 21.86 -24.39
C LYS A 164 -1.45 23.29 -24.71
N GLU A 165 -0.15 23.52 -24.86
CA GLU A 165 0.42 24.82 -25.22
C GLU A 165 0.24 25.90 -24.13
N ILE A 166 0.34 25.52 -22.84
CA ILE A 166 0.48 26.49 -21.75
C ILE A 166 1.63 27.45 -22.09
N LYS A 167 1.39 28.75 -21.94
CA LYS A 167 2.42 29.78 -22.10
C LYS A 167 2.81 30.31 -20.74
N VAL A 168 4.10 30.26 -20.45
CA VAL A 168 4.71 31.03 -19.35
C VAL A 168 4.99 32.43 -19.88
N ASP A 169 4.11 33.38 -19.57
CA ASP A 169 4.23 34.76 -20.02
C ASP A 169 5.35 35.49 -19.25
N ASN A 170 5.55 35.11 -17.98
CA ASN A 170 6.55 35.67 -17.10
C ASN A 170 6.96 34.64 -16.02
N SER A 171 8.24 34.64 -15.65
CA SER A 171 8.76 33.89 -14.50
C SER A 171 9.73 34.76 -13.70
N SER A 172 9.60 34.73 -12.36
CA SER A 172 10.39 35.57 -11.47
C SER A 172 10.87 34.76 -10.27
N VAL A 173 12.17 34.84 -9.97
CA VAL A 173 12.80 34.16 -8.83
C VAL A 173 13.21 35.23 -7.82
N LYS A 174 12.73 35.10 -6.58
CA LYS A 174 13.03 36.00 -5.46
C LYS A 174 13.64 35.21 -4.31
N LYS A 175 14.92 35.44 -4.04
CA LYS A 175 15.58 34.96 -2.82
C LYS A 175 15.18 35.87 -1.66
N ILE A 176 14.17 35.47 -0.89
CA ILE A 176 13.61 36.27 0.20
C ILE A 176 14.58 36.30 1.39
N SER A 177 15.22 35.17 1.66
CA SER A 177 16.29 35.05 2.67
C SER A 177 17.19 33.86 2.31
N ASN A 178 18.15 33.54 3.17
CA ASN A 178 18.91 32.29 3.03
C ASN A 178 18.07 31.04 3.34
N ASN A 179 16.85 31.17 3.85
CA ASN A 179 16.00 30.07 4.30
C ASN A 179 14.75 29.90 3.44
N GLU A 180 14.54 30.81 2.47
CA GLU A 180 13.31 30.91 1.70
C GLU A 180 13.55 31.49 0.31
N ILE A 181 13.07 30.77 -0.71
CA ILE A 181 13.05 31.20 -2.10
C ILE A 181 11.61 31.17 -2.59
N GLN A 182 11.18 32.23 -3.28
CA GLN A 182 9.88 32.33 -3.93
C GLN A 182 10.06 32.37 -5.45
N VAL A 183 9.25 31.61 -6.18
CA VAL A 183 9.20 31.61 -7.64
C VAL A 183 7.77 31.88 -8.09
N GLU A 184 7.59 32.91 -8.91
CA GLU A 184 6.28 33.37 -9.39
C GLU A 184 6.18 33.19 -10.91
N PHE A 185 5.00 32.79 -11.39
CA PHE A 185 4.67 32.58 -12.79
C PHE A 185 3.36 33.28 -13.15
N ASP A 186 3.34 33.91 -14.32
CA ASP A 186 2.10 34.31 -15.00
C ASP A 186 1.89 33.37 -16.19
N LEU A 187 0.76 32.66 -16.20
CA LEU A 187 0.41 31.65 -17.20
C LEU A 187 -0.80 32.10 -18.02
N SER A 188 -0.75 31.82 -19.32
CA SER A 188 -1.89 31.91 -20.22
C SER A 188 -2.22 30.53 -20.82
N PHE A 189 -3.51 30.29 -21.07
CA PHE A 189 -4.02 29.03 -21.63
C PHE A 189 -4.69 29.27 -22.99
N PRO A 190 -3.93 29.30 -24.11
CA PRO A 190 -4.46 29.63 -25.43
C PRO A 190 -5.61 28.74 -25.90
N ARG A 191 -5.63 27.47 -25.46
CA ARG A 191 -6.68 26.50 -25.76
C ARG A 191 -7.94 26.67 -24.89
N ALA A 192 -7.89 27.53 -23.89
CA ALA A 192 -8.99 27.92 -23.00
C ALA A 192 -9.24 29.43 -23.05
N GLY A 193 -9.24 30.02 -24.25
CA GLY A 193 -9.61 31.41 -24.48
C GLY A 193 -8.63 32.40 -23.85
N THR A 194 -9.16 33.38 -23.13
CA THR A 194 -8.38 34.43 -22.42
C THR A 194 -8.03 34.06 -20.98
N SER A 195 -8.21 32.79 -20.60
CA SER A 195 -7.95 32.30 -19.24
C SER A 195 -6.48 32.49 -18.83
N LYS A 196 -6.26 32.86 -17.56
CA LYS A 196 -4.94 33.11 -16.99
C LYS A 196 -4.79 32.51 -15.60
N MET A 197 -3.55 32.24 -15.19
CA MET A 197 -3.24 31.82 -13.83
C MET A 197 -1.99 32.53 -13.32
N LYS A 198 -2.01 32.95 -12.06
CA LYS A 198 -0.80 33.28 -11.30
C LYS A 198 -0.45 32.07 -10.45
N LEU A 199 0.77 31.56 -10.56
CA LEU A 199 1.25 30.40 -9.82
C LEU A 199 2.50 30.77 -9.03
N VAL A 200 2.53 30.42 -7.75
CA VAL A 200 3.64 30.75 -6.85
C VAL A 200 4.11 29.51 -6.11
N TYR A 201 5.41 29.27 -6.15
CA TYR A 201 6.11 28.30 -5.30
C TYR A 201 6.88 29.05 -4.23
N THR A 202 6.69 28.72 -2.96
CA THR A 202 7.55 29.18 -1.86
C THR A 202 8.26 27.99 -1.26
N ILE A 203 9.57 27.89 -1.46
CA ILE A 203 10.43 26.79 -1.04
C ILE A 203 11.16 27.21 0.24
N TYR A 204 11.05 26.37 1.27
CA TYR A 204 11.64 26.59 2.58
C TYR A 204 12.83 25.66 2.83
N GLY A 205 13.75 26.07 3.70
CA GLY A 205 14.91 25.28 4.12
C GLY A 205 14.62 23.89 4.69
N SER A 206 13.40 23.66 5.16
CA SER A 206 12.91 22.37 5.69
C SER A 206 12.41 21.40 4.62
N ALA A 207 12.55 21.73 3.32
CA ALA A 207 11.94 21.03 2.19
C ALA A 207 10.41 21.23 2.05
N ASP A 208 9.77 21.97 2.96
CA ASP A 208 8.39 22.40 2.77
C ASP A 208 8.27 23.31 1.54
N ILE A 209 7.31 23.00 0.67
CA ILE A 209 7.00 23.80 -0.52
C ILE A 209 5.54 24.20 -0.45
N VAL A 210 5.28 25.49 -0.41
CA VAL A 210 3.92 26.03 -0.48
C VAL A 210 3.62 26.41 -1.92
N VAL A 211 2.55 25.83 -2.47
CA VAL A 211 2.06 26.08 -3.82
C VAL A 211 0.76 26.87 -3.73
N GLU A 212 0.69 27.96 -4.50
CA GLU A 212 -0.44 28.89 -4.50
C GLU A 212 -0.80 29.23 -5.92
N TYR A 213 -2.10 29.27 -6.23
CA TYR A 213 -2.53 29.85 -7.49
C TYR A 213 -3.81 30.67 -7.38
N ASP A 214 -3.88 31.70 -8.22
CA ASP A 214 -5.10 32.42 -8.57
C ASP A 214 -5.41 32.16 -10.04
N PHE A 215 -6.57 31.56 -10.31
CA PHE A 215 -7.05 31.24 -11.64
C PHE A 215 -8.18 32.18 -12.08
N PHE A 216 -8.02 32.75 -13.26
CA PHE A 216 -8.92 33.72 -13.90
C PHE A 216 -9.45 33.10 -15.19
N PRO A 217 -10.57 32.35 -15.15
CA PRO A 217 -11.14 31.73 -16.34
C PRO A 217 -11.72 32.76 -17.31
N ASP A 218 -11.74 32.42 -18.59
CA ASP A 218 -12.49 33.15 -19.60
C ASP A 218 -13.99 32.94 -19.41
N LYS A 219 -14.68 33.99 -18.97
CA LYS A 219 -16.12 33.99 -18.71
C LYS A 219 -17.00 33.62 -19.92
N ALA A 220 -16.46 33.61 -21.14
CA ALA A 220 -17.19 33.19 -22.34
C ALA A 220 -17.25 31.66 -22.50
N LEU A 221 -16.47 30.90 -21.73
CA LEU A 221 -16.44 29.44 -21.80
C LEU A 221 -17.58 28.79 -20.97
N SER A 222 -17.71 27.47 -21.08
CA SER A 222 -18.61 26.68 -20.24
C SER A 222 -18.06 26.53 -18.82
N GLU A 223 -18.82 25.85 -17.95
CA GLU A 223 -18.32 25.40 -16.65
C GLU A 223 -17.02 24.59 -16.76
N ILE A 224 -16.27 24.56 -15.66
CA ILE A 224 -14.94 23.99 -15.55
C ILE A 224 -15.01 22.64 -14.82
N PRO A 225 -14.71 21.51 -15.46
CA PRO A 225 -14.91 20.19 -14.86
C PRO A 225 -14.12 19.96 -13.56
N ASN A 226 -12.88 20.43 -13.52
CA ASN A 226 -11.99 20.35 -12.37
C ASN A 226 -11.24 21.68 -12.19
N ILE A 227 -10.89 22.06 -10.96
CA ILE A 227 -10.01 23.21 -10.72
C ILE A 227 -8.96 22.76 -9.71
N GLY A 228 -7.76 22.49 -10.20
CA GLY A 228 -6.72 21.89 -9.39
C GLY A 228 -5.37 21.86 -10.08
N THR A 229 -4.52 21.00 -9.55
CA THR A 229 -3.21 20.68 -10.11
C THR A 229 -3.00 19.17 -10.15
N MET A 230 -2.10 18.73 -11.01
CA MET A 230 -1.71 17.32 -11.14
C MET A 230 -0.19 17.22 -11.11
N LEU A 231 0.33 16.26 -10.34
CA LEU A 231 1.75 15.93 -10.27
C LEU A 231 1.98 14.43 -10.44
N THR A 232 3.18 14.06 -10.86
CA THR A 232 3.62 12.69 -11.05
C THR A 232 4.60 12.33 -9.94
N LEU A 233 4.19 11.41 -9.07
CA LEU A 233 5.08 10.78 -8.10
C LEU A 233 5.77 9.59 -8.76
N ALA A 234 7.03 9.32 -8.40
CA ALA A 234 7.69 8.10 -8.83
C ALA A 234 6.90 6.85 -8.36
N GLY A 235 6.98 5.74 -9.09
CA GLY A 235 6.37 4.48 -8.68
C GLY A 235 6.83 3.98 -7.30
N GLY A 236 5.98 3.22 -6.62
CA GLY A 236 6.29 2.60 -5.33
C GLY A 236 5.81 3.36 -4.08
N PHE A 237 5.29 4.59 -4.19
CA PHE A 237 4.61 5.29 -3.07
C PHE A 237 3.15 4.85 -2.90
N GLU A 238 2.92 3.53 -2.84
CA GLU A 238 1.61 2.90 -3.02
C GLU A 238 0.63 3.11 -1.87
N LYS A 239 1.12 3.33 -0.64
CA LYS A 239 0.26 3.46 0.53
C LYS A 239 -0.24 4.89 0.66
N VAL A 240 -1.56 5.08 0.58
CA VAL A 240 -2.26 6.36 0.67
C VAL A 240 -2.98 6.46 2.01
N SER A 241 -2.59 7.41 2.86
CA SER A 241 -3.28 7.75 4.11
C SER A 241 -3.81 9.17 4.04
N TRP A 242 -5.01 9.44 4.57
CA TRP A 242 -5.55 10.82 4.57
C TRP A 242 -6.44 11.09 5.77
N TYR A 243 -6.55 12.36 6.13
CA TYR A 243 -7.60 12.87 7.01
C TYR A 243 -8.57 13.74 6.20
N GLY A 244 -9.79 13.25 6.03
CA GLY A 244 -10.83 13.86 5.18
C GLY A 244 -12.07 12.98 5.13
N ARG A 245 -12.95 13.15 4.13
CA ARG A 245 -14.10 12.25 3.95
C ARG A 245 -13.68 10.89 3.38
N GLY A 246 -14.28 9.82 3.89
CA GLY A 246 -13.99 8.46 3.45
C GLY A 246 -14.88 7.39 4.14
N PRO A 247 -14.51 6.10 4.05
CA PRO A 247 -13.34 5.57 3.33
C PRO A 247 -13.52 5.52 1.80
N HIS A 248 -14.77 5.44 1.33
CA HIS A 248 -15.12 5.29 -0.08
C HIS A 248 -15.01 6.61 -0.86
N GLU A 249 -15.01 6.50 -2.20
CA GLU A 249 -15.01 7.67 -3.08
C GLU A 249 -16.25 8.56 -2.90
N ASN A 250 -15.99 9.85 -2.85
CA ASN A 250 -17.00 10.86 -2.59
C ASN A 250 -16.72 12.13 -3.40
N TYR A 251 -17.79 12.84 -3.72
CA TYR A 251 -17.77 13.97 -4.64
C TYR A 251 -18.65 15.08 -4.09
N VAL A 252 -18.44 16.31 -4.57
CA VAL A 252 -19.37 17.41 -4.37
C VAL A 252 -20.77 16.99 -4.81
N GLY A 253 -21.75 17.14 -3.93
CA GLY A 253 -23.14 16.68 -4.14
C GLY A 253 -23.38 15.18 -3.87
N ARG A 254 -22.36 14.39 -3.52
CA ARG A 254 -22.45 12.98 -3.12
C ARG A 254 -21.40 12.61 -2.05
N ASN A 255 -21.38 13.33 -0.93
CA ASN A 255 -20.42 13.12 0.16
C ASN A 255 -21.04 13.06 1.58
N GLN A 256 -22.36 13.21 1.71
CA GLN A 256 -23.03 13.17 3.03
C GLN A 256 -22.87 11.82 3.74
N GLY A 257 -22.82 10.72 3.00
CA GLY A 257 -22.56 9.38 3.55
C GLY A 257 -21.09 9.07 3.83
N SER A 258 -20.18 10.01 3.60
CA SER A 258 -18.73 9.84 3.81
C SER A 258 -18.28 10.75 4.94
N PHE A 259 -17.92 10.16 6.08
CA PHE A 259 -17.60 10.90 7.31
C PHE A 259 -16.14 11.34 7.33
N MET A 260 -15.86 12.44 8.03
CA MET A 260 -14.49 12.86 8.32
C MET A 260 -13.80 11.82 9.20
N GLY A 261 -12.59 11.42 8.84
CA GLY A 261 -11.82 10.42 9.55
C GLY A 261 -10.41 10.27 8.99
N ALA A 262 -9.59 9.52 9.72
CA ALA A 262 -8.28 9.08 9.24
C ALA A 262 -8.46 7.73 8.55
N TYR A 263 -8.07 7.66 7.28
CA TYR A 263 -8.24 6.47 6.44
C TYR A 263 -6.91 6.09 5.80
N THR A 264 -6.81 4.84 5.36
CA THR A 264 -5.66 4.32 4.60
C THR A 264 -6.16 3.34 3.54
N SER A 265 -5.49 3.36 2.40
CA SER A 265 -5.74 2.52 1.22
C SER A 265 -4.43 2.38 0.43
N TYR A 266 -4.47 1.66 -0.69
CA TYR A 266 -3.40 1.65 -1.69
C TYR A 266 -3.85 2.36 -2.97
N VAL A 267 -2.91 2.90 -3.76
CA VAL A 267 -3.20 3.64 -5.01
C VAL A 267 -4.03 2.80 -5.96
N ASP A 268 -3.69 1.52 -6.16
CA ASP A 268 -4.48 0.61 -7.00
C ASP A 268 -5.93 0.42 -6.51
N SER A 269 -6.16 0.47 -5.19
CA SER A 269 -7.49 0.39 -4.59
C SER A 269 -8.29 1.71 -4.69
N MET A 270 -7.67 2.81 -5.11
CA MET A 270 -8.34 4.10 -5.28
C MET A 270 -9.12 4.19 -6.59
N THR A 271 -8.84 3.32 -7.58
CA THR A 271 -9.60 3.26 -8.83
C THR A 271 -10.77 2.29 -8.70
N ILE A 272 -12.01 2.78 -8.84
CA ILE A 272 -13.19 1.91 -8.88
C ILE A 272 -13.44 1.48 -10.33
N PRO A 273 -13.43 0.16 -10.62
CA PRO A 273 -13.54 -0.35 -11.99
C PRO A 273 -14.99 -0.34 -12.49
N TYR A 274 -15.55 0.86 -12.71
CA TYR A 274 -16.86 1.01 -13.34
C TYR A 274 -16.88 0.35 -14.72
N MET A 275 -17.98 -0.35 -15.05
CA MET A 275 -18.10 -1.13 -16.29
C MET A 275 -17.81 -0.30 -17.54
N LYS A 276 -18.29 0.94 -17.59
CA LYS A 276 -17.77 1.96 -18.49
C LYS A 276 -16.95 2.92 -17.66
N ILE A 277 -15.64 2.91 -17.86
CA ILE A 277 -14.73 3.68 -17.00
C ILE A 277 -14.93 5.18 -17.23
N GLY A 278 -14.66 5.97 -16.19
CA GLY A 278 -14.75 7.42 -16.20
C GLY A 278 -14.04 7.96 -14.96
N GLU A 279 -14.38 9.18 -14.55
CA GLU A 279 -13.88 9.73 -13.28
C GLU A 279 -14.23 8.80 -12.11
N THR A 280 -13.23 8.48 -11.28
CA THR A 280 -13.35 7.61 -10.11
C THR A 280 -12.28 7.97 -9.08
N GLY A 281 -12.53 7.69 -7.80
CA GLY A 281 -11.51 7.72 -6.74
C GLY A 281 -11.36 9.05 -5.99
N GLN A 282 -12.17 10.06 -6.29
CA GLN A 282 -12.11 11.36 -5.61
C GLN A 282 -12.37 11.24 -4.10
N ARG A 283 -11.73 12.12 -3.32
CA ARG A 283 -12.03 12.38 -1.90
C ARG A 283 -12.17 13.88 -1.67
N THR A 284 -13.22 14.30 -0.97
CA THR A 284 -13.48 15.71 -0.63
C THR A 284 -13.16 16.05 0.83
N ASP A 285 -13.11 17.35 1.12
CA ASP A 285 -12.88 17.92 2.46
C ASP A 285 -11.64 17.33 3.15
N VAL A 286 -10.54 17.20 2.41
CA VAL A 286 -9.30 16.61 2.91
C VAL A 286 -8.40 17.68 3.48
N LYS A 287 -7.98 17.53 4.74
CA LYS A 287 -6.98 18.43 5.36
C LYS A 287 -5.58 18.06 4.94
N TRP A 288 -5.27 16.76 4.97
CA TRP A 288 -3.98 16.25 4.57
C TRP A 288 -4.10 14.85 3.99
N LEU A 289 -3.21 14.52 3.06
CA LEU A 289 -3.00 13.18 2.54
C LEU A 289 -1.50 12.89 2.54
N MET A 290 -1.15 11.60 2.56
CA MET A 290 0.21 11.11 2.56
C MET A 290 0.29 9.92 1.62
N LEU A 291 1.25 9.94 0.69
CA LEU A 291 1.65 8.75 -0.06
C LEU A 291 3.01 8.30 0.46
N SER A 292 3.17 7.01 0.71
CA SER A 292 4.38 6.44 1.28
C SER A 292 4.76 5.12 0.62
N ASN A 293 6.05 4.86 0.52
CA ASN A 293 6.60 3.62 -0.01
C ASN A 293 6.76 2.56 1.11
N ALA A 294 7.26 1.37 0.75
CA ALA A 294 7.54 0.29 1.70
C ALA A 294 8.53 0.68 2.83
N LYS A 295 9.40 1.68 2.59
CA LYS A 295 10.32 2.27 3.60
C LYS A 295 9.65 3.34 4.46
N ASN A 296 8.34 3.58 4.27
CA ASN A 296 7.58 4.66 4.87
C ASN A 296 8.19 6.07 4.61
N ALA A 297 8.91 6.23 3.50
CA ALA A 297 9.30 7.53 2.95
C ALA A 297 8.26 7.98 1.93
N GLY A 298 8.11 9.28 1.67
CA GLY A 298 7.11 9.75 0.73
C GLY A 298 6.79 11.23 0.78
N LEU A 299 5.54 11.55 0.46
CA LEU A 299 5.05 12.93 0.32
C LEU A 299 3.80 13.15 1.17
N LEU A 300 3.86 14.15 2.06
CA LEU A 300 2.71 14.69 2.77
C LEU A 300 2.23 15.92 2.01
N VAL A 301 0.92 15.99 1.75
CA VAL A 301 0.25 17.15 1.16
C VAL A 301 -0.79 17.67 2.13
N VAL A 302 -0.80 18.98 2.35
CA VAL A 302 -1.70 19.65 3.29
C VAL A 302 -2.46 20.76 2.60
N GLY A 303 -3.80 20.70 2.63
CA GLY A 303 -4.68 21.75 2.12
C GLY A 303 -4.72 22.97 3.05
N SER A 304 -5.13 24.12 2.51
CA SER A 304 -5.22 25.37 3.29
C SER A 304 -6.56 26.09 3.03
N PRO A 305 -7.63 25.79 3.80
CA PRO A 305 -7.69 24.80 4.90
C PRO A 305 -8.02 23.37 4.45
N LEU A 306 -8.66 23.18 3.29
CA LEU A 306 -9.09 21.88 2.76
C LEU A 306 -8.75 21.80 1.27
N MET A 307 -8.66 20.57 0.77
CA MET A 307 -8.50 20.23 -0.64
C MET A 307 -9.36 19.01 -0.99
N GLU A 308 -9.54 18.75 -2.27
CA GLU A 308 -9.91 17.43 -2.78
C GLU A 308 -8.67 16.73 -3.35
N PHE A 309 -8.68 15.40 -3.41
CA PHE A 309 -7.60 14.68 -4.08
C PHE A 309 -8.06 13.42 -4.79
N ASN A 310 -7.20 12.99 -5.72
CA ASN A 310 -7.24 11.71 -6.40
C ASN A 310 -5.82 11.19 -6.57
N ALA A 311 -5.56 9.91 -6.29
CA ALA A 311 -4.26 9.28 -6.49
C ALA A 311 -4.45 7.96 -7.25
N GLN A 312 -3.91 7.86 -8.46
CA GLN A 312 -4.13 6.71 -9.36
C GLN A 312 -2.93 6.47 -10.28
N HIS A 313 -2.81 5.25 -10.81
CA HIS A 313 -1.89 4.92 -11.91
C HIS A 313 -2.40 5.32 -13.30
N TYR A 314 -3.44 6.14 -13.37
CA TYR A 314 -4.12 6.53 -14.60
C TYR A 314 -4.30 8.04 -14.64
N THR A 315 -4.09 8.63 -15.82
CA THR A 315 -4.37 10.05 -16.01
C THR A 315 -5.85 10.29 -16.33
N PRO A 316 -6.40 11.48 -16.06
CA PRO A 316 -7.77 11.81 -16.48
C PRO A 316 -8.00 11.65 -17.99
N LEU A 317 -6.96 11.87 -18.81
CA LEU A 317 -7.05 11.69 -20.25
C LEU A 317 -7.15 10.20 -20.63
N GLN A 318 -6.34 9.34 -20.01
CA GLN A 318 -6.41 7.90 -20.23
C GLN A 318 -7.77 7.32 -19.85
N LEU A 319 -8.34 7.75 -18.72
CA LEU A 319 -9.69 7.40 -18.30
C LEU A 319 -10.78 7.94 -19.25
N THR A 320 -10.51 9.05 -19.94
CA THR A 320 -11.42 9.60 -20.96
C THR A 320 -11.40 8.77 -22.25
N GLU A 321 -10.21 8.31 -22.66
CA GLU A 321 -9.96 7.64 -23.94
C GLU A 321 -10.18 6.12 -23.90
N THR A 322 -10.28 5.56 -22.70
CA THR A 322 -10.51 4.12 -22.47
C THR A 322 -11.99 3.87 -22.18
N GLU A 323 -12.57 2.82 -22.76
CA GLU A 323 -13.99 2.50 -22.52
C GLU A 323 -14.19 1.54 -21.34
N TYR A 324 -13.37 0.49 -21.25
CA TYR A 324 -13.50 -0.55 -20.24
C TYR A 324 -12.28 -0.62 -19.30
N PRO A 325 -12.46 -0.95 -18.02
CA PRO A 325 -11.37 -0.91 -17.04
C PRO A 325 -10.22 -1.89 -17.34
N TRP A 326 -10.49 -3.05 -17.96
CA TRP A 326 -9.45 -4.01 -18.35
C TRP A 326 -8.61 -3.58 -19.56
N ASP A 327 -9.01 -2.53 -20.27
CA ASP A 327 -8.22 -1.94 -21.37
C ASP A 327 -7.29 -0.82 -20.87
N LEU A 328 -7.37 -0.45 -19.58
CA LEU A 328 -6.49 0.54 -18.98
C LEU A 328 -5.06 0.01 -18.91
N LYS A 329 -4.10 0.90 -19.17
CA LYS A 329 -2.67 0.61 -19.03
C LYS A 329 -2.17 1.26 -17.75
N ARG A 330 -1.95 0.47 -16.71
CA ARG A 330 -1.39 0.93 -15.43
C ARG A 330 -0.02 1.57 -15.69
N ASN A 331 0.17 2.81 -15.27
CA ASN A 331 1.48 3.44 -15.28
C ASN A 331 2.28 2.99 -14.06
N GLU A 332 3.61 2.91 -14.17
CA GLU A 332 4.48 2.68 -13.01
C GLU A 332 4.36 3.82 -12.00
N ASP A 333 4.36 5.05 -12.51
CA ASP A 333 4.24 6.27 -11.72
C ASP A 333 2.79 6.55 -11.29
N ILE A 334 2.66 7.32 -10.21
CA ILE A 334 1.37 7.69 -9.63
C ILE A 334 1.02 9.11 -10.07
N THR A 335 -0.16 9.24 -10.69
CA THR A 335 -0.81 10.53 -10.94
C THR A 335 -1.54 10.97 -9.68
N LEU A 336 -1.05 12.04 -9.03
CA LEU A 336 -1.71 12.68 -7.90
C LEU A 336 -2.34 14.00 -8.34
N ARG A 337 -3.66 14.12 -8.20
CA ARG A 337 -4.39 15.39 -8.33
C ARG A 337 -4.65 16.00 -6.97
N ILE A 338 -4.36 17.30 -6.87
CA ILE A 338 -4.63 18.15 -5.70
C ILE A 338 -5.55 19.26 -6.19
N ASP A 339 -6.82 19.13 -5.87
CA ASP A 339 -7.89 19.96 -6.44
C ASP A 339 -8.44 20.91 -5.39
N LEU A 340 -8.77 22.14 -5.82
CA LEU A 340 -9.61 23.04 -5.03
C LEU A 340 -11.03 22.49 -4.95
N MET A 341 -11.54 22.08 -6.11
CA MET A 341 -12.87 21.48 -6.26
C MET A 341 -13.02 20.84 -7.64
N GLN A 342 -13.75 19.72 -7.67
CA GLN A 342 -14.30 19.14 -8.87
C GLN A 342 -15.82 19.39 -8.92
N MET A 343 -16.40 19.60 -10.12
CA MET A 343 -17.86 19.78 -10.19
C MET A 343 -18.63 18.53 -9.72
N GLY A 344 -19.91 18.63 -9.41
CA GLY A 344 -20.70 17.48 -8.94
C GLY A 344 -20.91 16.40 -9.99
N LEU A 345 -21.41 15.24 -9.54
CA LEU A 345 -21.72 14.10 -10.43
C LEU A 345 -23.07 14.23 -11.18
N GLY A 346 -23.99 15.04 -10.66
CA GLY A 346 -25.37 15.12 -11.17
C GLY A 346 -26.18 13.86 -10.83
N GLY A 347 -26.96 13.36 -11.78
CA GLY A 347 -27.73 12.11 -11.62
C GLY A 347 -29.23 12.27 -11.39
N ILE A 348 -29.81 13.46 -11.63
CA ILE A 348 -31.29 13.60 -11.78
C ILE A 348 -31.77 12.71 -12.93
N ASN A 349 -31.00 12.67 -14.02
CA ASN A 349 -31.02 11.65 -15.06
C ASN A 349 -29.63 11.57 -15.72
N SER A 350 -29.46 10.61 -16.64
CA SER A 350 -28.19 10.36 -17.35
C SER A 350 -28.30 10.63 -18.87
N TRP A 351 -29.17 11.55 -19.28
CA TRP A 351 -29.43 11.86 -20.72
C TRP A 351 -29.75 13.34 -20.97
N GLY A 352 -29.27 14.23 -20.11
CA GLY A 352 -29.35 15.68 -20.34
C GLY A 352 -29.19 16.54 -19.10
N ALA A 353 -29.60 16.05 -17.93
CA ALA A 353 -29.47 16.81 -16.69
C ALA A 353 -28.01 17.02 -16.31
N LYS A 354 -27.70 18.23 -15.87
CA LYS A 354 -26.39 18.60 -15.30
C LYS A 354 -26.44 18.50 -13.77
N PRO A 355 -25.30 18.55 -13.07
CA PRO A 355 -25.29 18.88 -11.65
C PRO A 355 -26.04 20.18 -11.38
N LEU A 356 -26.65 20.29 -10.20
CA LEU A 356 -27.30 21.53 -9.78
C LEU A 356 -26.26 22.64 -9.63
N ASP A 357 -26.65 23.89 -9.90
CA ASP A 357 -25.77 25.06 -9.89
C ASP A 357 -24.85 25.19 -8.65
N PRO A 358 -25.28 24.88 -7.40
CA PRO A 358 -24.39 24.92 -6.23
C PRO A 358 -23.19 23.96 -6.31
N TYR A 359 -23.25 22.95 -7.19
CA TYR A 359 -22.23 21.94 -7.40
C TYR A 359 -21.48 22.14 -8.72
N MET A 360 -21.57 23.33 -9.32
CA MET A 360 -20.94 23.65 -10.61
C MET A 360 -19.84 24.70 -10.45
N ASN A 361 -18.83 24.59 -11.31
CA ASN A 361 -17.70 25.52 -11.36
C ASN A 361 -17.86 26.48 -12.54
N PHE A 362 -18.49 27.64 -12.32
CA PHE A 362 -18.72 28.63 -13.38
C PHE A 362 -17.48 29.51 -13.67
N PRO A 363 -17.27 29.94 -14.92
CA PRO A 363 -16.09 30.75 -15.30
C PRO A 363 -16.29 32.26 -15.08
N ASP A 364 -17.36 32.67 -14.40
CA ASP A 364 -17.67 34.08 -14.10
C ASP A 364 -17.03 34.59 -12.79
N LYS A 365 -16.26 33.74 -12.12
CA LYS A 365 -15.51 34.05 -10.89
C LYS A 365 -14.06 33.55 -10.98
N SER A 366 -13.22 34.11 -10.13
CA SER A 366 -11.84 33.65 -9.96
C SER A 366 -11.76 32.57 -8.87
N TYR A 367 -10.75 31.72 -8.97
CA TYR A 367 -10.53 30.60 -8.05
C TYR A 367 -9.13 30.66 -7.46
N SER A 368 -9.03 30.61 -6.15
CA SER A 368 -7.75 30.64 -5.43
C SER A 368 -7.59 29.36 -4.65
N HIS A 369 -6.40 28.76 -4.72
CA HIS A 369 -6.10 27.55 -3.96
C HIS A 369 -4.67 27.58 -3.45
N LYS A 370 -4.47 26.89 -2.35
CA LYS A 370 -3.21 26.79 -1.67
C LYS A 370 -3.06 25.43 -1.00
N PHE A 371 -1.89 24.84 -1.17
CA PHE A 371 -1.50 23.63 -0.44
C PHE A 371 0.00 23.64 -0.15
N ARG A 372 0.41 22.77 0.76
CA ARG A 372 1.80 22.53 1.13
C ARG A 372 2.19 21.11 0.79
N LEU A 373 3.38 20.97 0.22
CA LEU A 373 4.07 19.72 -0.02
C LEU A 373 5.19 19.58 1.00
N TYR A 374 5.34 18.41 1.60
CA TYR A 374 6.44 18.09 2.50
C TYR A 374 6.95 16.67 2.20
N PRO A 375 8.12 16.53 1.57
CA PRO A 375 8.75 15.22 1.39
C PRO A 375 9.33 14.73 2.72
N PHE A 376 9.26 13.42 2.98
CA PHE A 376 9.83 12.80 4.19
C PHE A 376 10.59 11.51 3.86
N ALA A 377 11.69 11.27 4.59
CA ALA A 377 12.61 10.17 4.33
C ALA A 377 12.30 8.88 5.12
N LYS A 378 11.46 8.96 6.16
CA LYS A 378 11.13 7.85 7.06
C LYS A 378 9.69 7.98 7.58
N ALA A 379 9.18 6.92 8.19
CA ALA A 379 7.87 6.91 8.85
C ALA A 379 7.73 8.07 9.84
N LEU A 380 6.78 8.98 9.59
CA LEU A 380 6.45 10.05 10.53
C LEU A 380 5.82 9.45 11.78
N LYS A 381 6.32 9.84 12.96
CA LYS A 381 5.73 9.40 14.25
C LYS A 381 4.34 9.98 14.48
N ASP A 382 4.14 11.23 14.06
CA ASP A 382 2.86 11.92 14.13
C ASP A 382 2.67 12.78 12.87
N PRO A 383 2.02 12.25 11.82
CA PRO A 383 1.73 13.02 10.61
C PRO A 383 0.86 14.27 10.88
N VAL A 384 0.01 14.24 11.90
CA VAL A 384 -0.87 15.37 12.26
C VAL A 384 -0.03 16.52 12.82
N ALA A 385 0.95 16.23 13.69
CA ALA A 385 1.87 17.24 14.20
C ALA A 385 2.64 17.96 13.09
N VAL A 386 3.02 17.24 12.02
CA VAL A 386 3.63 17.85 10.83
C VAL A 386 2.58 18.61 10.02
N ALA A 387 1.39 18.05 9.81
CA ALA A 387 0.33 18.65 8.99
C ALA A 387 -0.13 20.02 9.51
N ILE A 388 -0.13 20.22 10.84
CA ILE A 388 -0.53 21.48 11.47
C ILE A 388 0.58 22.52 11.55
N LEU A 389 1.77 22.30 10.99
CA LEU A 389 2.81 23.33 10.97
C LEU A 389 2.37 24.53 10.13
N GLY A 390 2.30 25.69 10.78
CA GLY A 390 1.82 26.91 10.16
C GLY A 390 2.92 27.62 9.38
N PHE A 391 2.87 27.68 8.06
CA PHE A 391 3.77 28.57 7.29
C PHE A 391 3.13 29.93 7.03
N LYS A 392 3.95 30.97 6.84
CA LYS A 392 3.49 32.37 6.72
C LYS A 392 2.46 32.63 5.63
N ASN A 393 2.43 31.80 4.60
CA ASN A 393 1.47 31.96 3.54
C ASN A 393 0.21 31.09 3.79
N LEU A 394 0.23 30.12 4.73
CA LEU A 394 -0.91 29.24 5.09
C LEU A 394 -1.80 29.89 6.18
N GLU A 395 -2.91 29.23 6.50
CA GLU A 395 -3.81 29.59 7.59
C GLU A 395 -3.10 29.54 8.97
N THR A 396 -2.57 30.67 9.42
CA THR A 396 -1.73 30.77 10.64
C THR A 396 -2.04 32.01 11.48
N THR A 397 -1.50 32.04 12.70
CA THR A 397 -1.48 33.24 13.56
C THR A 397 -0.22 34.06 13.33
N ASN A 398 -0.19 35.30 13.81
CA ASN A 398 1.03 36.14 13.77
C ASN A 398 2.10 35.74 14.80
N ASN A 399 1.80 34.76 15.68
CA ASN A 399 2.75 34.32 16.69
C ASN A 399 3.77 33.37 16.07
N LYS A 400 5.04 33.72 16.18
CA LYS A 400 6.14 32.93 15.62
C LYS A 400 6.62 31.84 16.57
N VAL A 401 6.95 30.67 16.02
CA VAL A 401 7.52 29.52 16.72
C VAL A 401 8.66 28.92 15.90
N SER A 402 9.71 28.43 16.55
CA SER A 402 10.80 27.74 15.85
C SER A 402 10.30 26.47 15.15
N TYR A 403 10.92 26.12 14.03
CA TYR A 403 10.66 24.85 13.37
C TYR A 403 10.96 23.69 14.33
N PRO A 404 10.00 22.77 14.57
CA PRO A 404 10.20 21.69 15.51
C PRO A 404 11.12 20.61 14.94
N VAL A 405 11.69 19.81 15.83
CA VAL A 405 12.31 18.54 15.43
C VAL A 405 11.20 17.60 14.98
N ILE A 406 11.27 17.14 13.73
CA ILE A 406 10.34 16.14 13.21
C ILE A 406 10.75 14.77 13.72
N GLU A 407 9.87 14.11 14.46
CA GLU A 407 10.12 12.78 14.99
C GLU A 407 9.70 11.71 13.99
N PHE A 408 10.58 10.75 13.76
CA PHE A 408 10.34 9.58 12.92
C PHE A 408 10.22 8.32 13.79
N ILE A 409 9.50 7.32 13.30
CA ILE A 409 9.50 5.98 13.88
C ILE A 409 10.78 5.31 13.41
N GLU A 410 11.64 4.92 14.36
CA GLU A 410 12.77 4.06 14.03
C GLU A 410 12.23 2.63 13.82
N PRO A 411 12.51 2.00 12.67
CA PRO A 411 12.03 0.66 12.40
C PRO A 411 12.74 -0.33 13.35
N VAL A 412 11.94 -1.17 14.00
CA VAL A 412 12.42 -2.19 14.95
C VAL A 412 11.99 -3.55 14.42
N LEU A 413 12.92 -4.51 14.44
CA LEU A 413 12.62 -5.90 14.11
C LEU A 413 11.65 -6.47 15.16
N GLN A 414 10.51 -6.97 14.71
CA GLN A 414 9.48 -7.56 15.55
C GLN A 414 9.09 -8.92 14.97
N ALA A 415 9.09 -9.96 15.80
CA ALA A 415 8.64 -11.29 15.41
C ALA A 415 7.24 -11.22 14.78
N PHE A 416 7.08 -11.73 13.56
CA PHE A 416 5.76 -11.81 12.92
C PHE A 416 4.92 -12.92 13.54
N THR A 417 5.55 -14.08 13.74
CA THR A 417 4.96 -15.25 14.39
C THR A 417 6.01 -15.96 15.26
N HIS A 418 5.58 -16.98 15.99
CA HIS A 418 6.46 -17.77 16.86
C HIS A 418 7.10 -18.92 16.07
N HIS A 419 8.29 -18.69 15.53
CA HIS A 419 9.07 -19.74 14.88
C HIS A 419 9.84 -20.58 15.90
N ILE A 420 9.64 -21.89 15.89
CA ILE A 420 10.30 -22.82 16.81
C ILE A 420 11.16 -23.79 16.01
N ILE A 421 12.42 -23.96 16.42
CA ILE A 421 13.36 -24.92 15.82
C ILE A 421 13.75 -25.96 16.88
N PRO A 422 13.66 -27.29 16.62
CA PRO A 422 13.22 -27.92 15.37
C PRO A 422 11.74 -27.68 15.04
N GLY A 423 11.42 -27.51 13.76
CA GLY A 423 10.09 -27.13 13.28
C GLY A 423 10.10 -26.68 11.81
N ILE A 424 8.97 -26.15 11.34
CA ILE A 424 8.82 -25.58 9.99
C ILE A 424 8.75 -24.06 10.12
N ILE A 425 9.45 -23.37 9.24
CA ILE A 425 9.38 -21.92 9.03
C ILE A 425 8.87 -21.72 7.60
N GLU A 426 7.66 -21.17 7.46
CA GLU A 426 7.13 -20.71 6.17
C GLU A 426 7.95 -19.49 5.72
N ALA A 427 8.29 -19.39 4.44
CA ALA A 427 9.17 -18.35 3.92
C ALA A 427 8.52 -16.97 3.98
N GLU A 428 7.21 -16.91 3.75
CA GLU A 428 6.37 -15.71 3.81
C GLU A 428 6.13 -15.20 5.24
N ASP A 429 6.44 -16.01 6.26
CA ASP A 429 6.29 -15.67 7.68
C ASP A 429 7.51 -14.93 8.27
N TYR A 430 8.22 -14.14 7.45
CA TYR A 430 9.31 -13.28 7.91
C TYR A 430 8.81 -12.17 8.84
N ASP A 431 9.73 -11.66 9.67
CA ASP A 431 9.46 -10.68 10.71
C ASP A 431 8.85 -9.36 10.18
N LEU A 432 8.30 -8.59 11.11
CA LEU A 432 7.87 -7.22 10.93
C LEU A 432 9.03 -6.25 11.21
N GLY A 433 8.97 -5.05 10.62
CA GLY A 433 10.00 -4.02 10.76
C GLY A 433 10.28 -3.28 9.46
N GLY A 434 9.86 -3.88 8.33
CA GLY A 434 9.96 -3.29 7.01
C GLY A 434 11.32 -3.45 6.36
N GLU A 435 11.43 -2.88 5.17
CA GLU A 435 12.60 -2.89 4.32
C GLU A 435 13.85 -2.30 5.02
N GLY A 436 14.97 -3.02 4.91
CA GLY A 436 16.23 -2.72 5.59
C GLY A 436 16.30 -3.19 7.06
N VAL A 437 15.18 -3.65 7.64
CA VAL A 437 15.14 -4.16 9.01
C VAL A 437 14.76 -5.64 9.06
N ALA A 438 13.58 -6.00 8.55
CA ALA A 438 13.04 -7.35 8.55
C ALA A 438 13.24 -8.09 7.22
N TYR A 439 13.35 -7.35 6.12
CA TYR A 439 13.72 -7.87 4.82
C TYR A 439 14.54 -6.83 4.03
N HIS A 440 15.14 -7.26 2.93
CA HIS A 440 15.60 -6.38 1.86
C HIS A 440 15.11 -6.94 0.52
N ASP A 441 14.32 -6.13 -0.16
CA ASP A 441 13.90 -6.33 -1.54
C ASP A 441 14.53 -5.25 -2.42
N LYS A 442 14.91 -5.59 -3.65
CA LYS A 442 15.46 -4.61 -4.60
C LYS A 442 14.38 -3.76 -5.23
N ASP A 443 13.21 -4.34 -5.39
CA ASP A 443 12.03 -3.65 -5.86
C ASP A 443 11.25 -3.12 -4.65
N MET A 444 10.42 -2.10 -4.88
CA MET A 444 9.63 -1.46 -3.82
C MET A 444 8.18 -1.97 -3.79
N VAL A 445 7.84 -2.91 -4.67
CA VAL A 445 6.48 -3.39 -4.94
C VAL A 445 6.50 -4.90 -4.92
N ASN A 446 5.65 -5.51 -4.09
CA ASN A 446 5.34 -6.93 -4.17
C ASN A 446 4.63 -7.22 -5.51
N VAL A 447 5.38 -7.78 -6.46
CA VAL A 447 4.94 -8.14 -7.81
C VAL A 447 3.88 -9.24 -7.79
N GLY A 448 3.93 -10.14 -6.81
CA GLY A 448 2.97 -11.23 -6.66
C GLY A 448 1.65 -10.80 -6.00
N GLY A 449 1.70 -9.78 -5.13
CA GLY A 449 0.54 -9.12 -4.54
C GLY A 449 -0.21 -9.91 -3.46
N GLU A 450 0.37 -11.02 -2.98
CA GLU A 450 -0.29 -11.91 -2.01
C GLU A 450 0.29 -11.79 -0.58
N TYR A 451 -0.49 -12.21 0.41
CA TYR A 451 -0.17 -12.35 1.85
C TYR A 451 0.27 -11.10 2.64
N ARG A 452 1.20 -10.29 2.12
CA ARG A 452 1.76 -9.09 2.78
C ARG A 452 1.66 -7.88 1.84
N ASP A 453 1.36 -6.72 2.42
CA ASP A 453 1.32 -5.44 1.69
C ASP A 453 2.67 -4.70 1.67
N ASP A 454 3.77 -5.41 1.94
CA ASP A 454 5.11 -4.82 1.96
C ASP A 454 5.88 -5.17 0.67
N GLY A 455 7.18 -4.89 0.61
CA GLY A 455 7.94 -4.94 -0.64
C GLY A 455 8.33 -6.34 -1.11
N VAL A 456 8.19 -7.38 -0.27
CA VAL A 456 8.63 -8.74 -0.62
C VAL A 456 7.68 -9.37 -1.65
N ASP A 457 8.24 -9.94 -2.71
CA ASP A 457 7.49 -10.66 -3.73
C ASP A 457 6.90 -11.98 -3.23
N ILE A 458 5.58 -12.01 -3.02
CA ILE A 458 4.84 -13.17 -2.52
C ILE A 458 3.70 -13.52 -3.47
N THR A 459 3.56 -14.80 -3.79
CA THR A 459 2.54 -15.33 -4.71
C THR A 459 1.98 -16.66 -4.24
N GLU A 460 1.13 -17.28 -5.05
CA GLU A 460 0.65 -18.65 -4.85
C GLU A 460 1.27 -19.61 -5.89
N ASP A 461 1.63 -20.82 -5.46
CA ASP A 461 1.94 -21.91 -6.37
C ASP A 461 0.67 -22.56 -6.98
N ASN A 462 0.84 -23.47 -7.94
CA ASN A 462 -0.28 -24.16 -8.60
C ASN A 462 -1.17 -25.01 -7.66
N ASP A 463 -0.70 -25.31 -6.45
CA ASP A 463 -1.45 -26.05 -5.44
C ASP A 463 -2.13 -25.10 -4.42
N GLY A 464 -1.96 -23.78 -4.57
CA GLY A 464 -2.53 -22.74 -3.72
C GLY A 464 -1.74 -22.50 -2.43
N ASN A 465 -0.46 -22.88 -2.38
CA ASN A 465 0.42 -22.55 -1.25
C ASN A 465 1.05 -21.18 -1.49
N THR A 466 1.08 -20.34 -0.46
CA THR A 466 1.80 -19.07 -0.48
C THR A 466 3.29 -19.33 -0.53
N VAL A 467 4.01 -18.57 -1.37
CA VAL A 467 5.45 -18.74 -1.57
C VAL A 467 6.12 -17.39 -1.79
N VAL A 468 7.37 -17.26 -1.35
CA VAL A 468 8.23 -16.14 -1.76
C VAL A 468 8.78 -16.45 -3.15
N GLY A 469 8.56 -15.55 -4.11
CA GLY A 469 8.93 -15.70 -5.52
C GLY A 469 9.72 -14.51 -6.04
N TRP A 470 9.96 -14.45 -7.36
CA TRP A 470 10.65 -13.36 -8.08
C TRP A 470 12.00 -12.87 -7.52
N THR A 471 12.56 -13.60 -6.56
CA THR A 471 13.74 -13.18 -5.80
C THR A 471 14.95 -12.81 -6.66
N GLU A 472 15.73 -11.84 -6.22
CA GLU A 472 17.00 -11.45 -6.81
C GLU A 472 18.21 -11.66 -5.90
N GLU A 473 19.38 -11.92 -6.50
CA GLU A 473 20.65 -11.94 -5.77
C GLU A 473 20.87 -10.62 -5.00
N GLY A 474 21.05 -10.75 -3.68
CA GLY A 474 21.24 -9.63 -2.76
C GLY A 474 20.10 -9.46 -1.75
N GLU A 475 18.91 -9.97 -2.06
CA GLU A 475 17.73 -9.89 -1.19
C GLU A 475 17.84 -10.81 0.02
N TRP A 476 17.08 -10.48 1.08
CA TRP A 476 17.06 -11.28 2.30
C TRP A 476 15.78 -11.11 3.12
N LEU A 477 15.48 -12.13 3.94
CA LEU A 477 14.35 -12.17 4.87
C LEU A 477 14.87 -12.57 6.26
N LYS A 478 14.35 -11.94 7.33
CA LYS A 478 14.69 -12.27 8.72
C LYS A 478 13.53 -12.91 9.47
N TYR A 479 13.86 -13.83 10.35
CA TYR A 479 12.92 -14.57 11.18
C TYR A 479 13.43 -14.60 12.62
N THR A 480 12.62 -14.14 13.56
CA THR A 480 12.89 -14.33 14.98
C THR A 480 12.53 -15.77 15.33
N ILE A 481 13.53 -16.60 15.60
CA ILE A 481 13.40 -18.03 15.89
C ILE A 481 13.68 -18.32 17.36
N ASN A 482 13.00 -19.32 17.92
CA ASN A 482 13.28 -19.86 19.24
C ASN A 482 13.81 -21.29 19.13
N VAL A 483 15.12 -21.44 19.31
CA VAL A 483 15.82 -22.72 19.18
C VAL A 483 15.73 -23.48 20.50
N GLN A 484 15.11 -24.66 20.49
CA GLN A 484 14.85 -25.44 21.70
C GLN A 484 16.08 -26.19 22.23
N GLU A 485 17.05 -26.49 21.37
CA GLU A 485 18.27 -27.21 21.75
C GLU A 485 19.44 -26.81 20.86
N ALA A 486 20.64 -26.67 21.40
CA ALA A 486 21.80 -26.36 20.59
C ALA A 486 22.23 -27.58 19.76
N ALA A 487 22.20 -27.48 18.42
CA ALA A 487 22.52 -28.60 17.54
C ALA A 487 22.94 -28.15 16.12
N ASP A 488 23.64 -29.05 15.41
CA ASP A 488 23.69 -29.04 13.95
C ASP A 488 22.31 -29.52 13.44
N TYR A 489 21.65 -28.73 12.60
CA TYR A 489 20.33 -29.08 12.10
C TYR A 489 20.41 -29.66 10.69
N TYR A 490 19.66 -30.74 10.48
CA TYR A 490 19.26 -31.22 9.16
C TYR A 490 18.07 -30.37 8.69
N VAL A 491 18.19 -29.79 7.51
CA VAL A 491 17.17 -28.88 6.95
C VAL A 491 16.66 -29.42 5.64
N GLN A 492 15.34 -29.46 5.50
CA GLN A 492 14.66 -29.68 4.23
C GLN A 492 14.06 -28.36 3.77
N ALA A 493 14.22 -28.00 2.50
CA ALA A 493 13.58 -26.82 1.93
C ALA A 493 12.70 -27.22 0.74
N ARG A 494 11.44 -26.75 0.71
CA ARG A 494 10.58 -26.88 -0.48
C ARG A 494 10.78 -25.65 -1.35
N VAL A 495 11.35 -25.89 -2.53
CA VAL A 495 11.89 -24.84 -3.40
C VAL A 495 11.68 -25.18 -4.88
N SER A 496 11.71 -24.18 -5.75
CA SER A 496 11.75 -24.38 -7.19
C SER A 496 12.58 -23.30 -7.88
N SER A 497 13.06 -23.62 -9.08
CA SER A 497 13.68 -22.65 -9.98
C SER A 497 13.69 -23.16 -11.42
N GLY A 498 13.54 -22.25 -12.38
CA GLY A 498 13.77 -22.47 -13.81
C GLY A 498 15.22 -22.26 -14.27
N LEU A 499 16.14 -21.90 -13.37
CA LEU A 499 17.54 -21.59 -13.69
C LEU A 499 18.53 -22.54 -13.00
N GLU A 500 19.74 -22.61 -13.53
CA GLU A 500 20.84 -23.48 -13.04
C GLU A 500 21.67 -22.87 -11.90
N LYS A 501 21.50 -21.56 -11.64
CA LYS A 501 22.37 -20.81 -10.70
C LYS A 501 21.60 -20.21 -9.52
N SER A 502 20.32 -20.50 -9.40
CA SER A 502 19.49 -20.00 -8.31
C SER A 502 19.93 -20.62 -6.99
N SER A 503 19.99 -19.80 -5.95
CA SER A 503 20.59 -20.23 -4.68
C SER A 503 20.30 -19.30 -3.52
N PHE A 504 20.30 -19.85 -2.31
CA PHE A 504 20.21 -19.08 -1.06
C PHE A 504 21.23 -19.58 -0.04
N GLN A 505 21.36 -18.85 1.07
CA GLN A 505 22.19 -19.22 2.21
C GLN A 505 21.55 -18.73 3.51
N LEU A 506 21.77 -19.48 4.59
CA LEU A 506 21.22 -19.16 5.92
C LEU A 506 22.29 -18.59 6.84
N PHE A 507 21.90 -17.60 7.63
CA PHE A 507 22.74 -16.93 8.62
C PHE A 507 22.01 -16.85 9.96
N ILE A 508 22.74 -16.91 11.06
CA ILE A 508 22.25 -16.59 12.41
C ILE A 508 23.06 -15.41 12.91
N GLU A 509 22.39 -14.31 13.27
CA GLU A 509 23.06 -13.09 13.75
C GLU A 509 24.20 -12.63 12.81
N ASP A 510 23.92 -12.62 11.50
CA ASP A 510 24.84 -12.28 10.41
C ASP A 510 26.04 -13.23 10.18
N GLU A 511 26.14 -14.32 10.94
CA GLU A 511 27.14 -15.38 10.73
C GLU A 511 26.55 -16.54 9.91
N ALA A 512 27.27 -16.97 8.87
CA ALA A 512 26.77 -18.03 7.97
C ALA A 512 26.69 -19.38 8.70
N VAL A 513 25.48 -19.94 8.78
CA VAL A 513 25.25 -21.27 9.38
C VAL A 513 25.05 -22.37 8.34
N SER A 514 24.86 -22.03 7.07
CA SER A 514 24.86 -23.01 5.98
C SER A 514 25.88 -22.66 4.91
N LYS A 515 26.21 -23.63 4.05
CA LYS A 515 26.88 -23.35 2.77
C LYS A 515 25.89 -22.71 1.81
N LYS A 516 26.38 -22.13 0.71
CA LYS A 516 25.55 -21.74 -0.43
C LYS A 516 24.76 -22.95 -0.94
N ILE A 517 23.44 -22.88 -0.91
CA ILE A 517 22.51 -23.93 -1.31
C ILE A 517 22.06 -23.65 -2.74
N VAL A 518 22.49 -24.49 -3.69
CA VAL A 518 22.14 -24.37 -5.11
C VAL A 518 20.86 -25.15 -5.37
N ILE A 519 19.90 -24.50 -6.03
CA ILE A 519 18.60 -25.08 -6.36
C ILE A 519 18.71 -25.78 -7.71
N PRO A 520 18.42 -27.09 -7.81
CA PRO A 520 18.43 -27.78 -9.08
C PRO A 520 17.39 -27.18 -10.02
N LYS A 521 17.73 -27.01 -11.29
CA LYS A 521 16.79 -26.54 -12.30
C LYS A 521 15.63 -27.54 -12.48
N GLY A 522 14.41 -27.08 -12.25
CA GLY A 522 13.17 -27.80 -12.54
C GLY A 522 12.70 -27.65 -13.98
N SER A 523 11.62 -28.36 -14.34
CA SER A 523 10.97 -28.22 -15.65
C SER A 523 10.14 -26.94 -15.80
N SER A 524 9.77 -26.30 -14.69
CA SER A 524 9.00 -25.07 -14.61
C SER A 524 9.28 -24.35 -13.28
N TRP A 525 8.83 -23.10 -13.17
CA TRP A 525 8.89 -22.31 -11.93
C TRP A 525 8.01 -22.89 -10.82
N ASP A 526 6.97 -23.65 -11.15
CA ASP A 526 6.11 -24.34 -10.16
C ASP A 526 6.46 -25.81 -9.93
N ASN A 527 7.62 -26.27 -10.41
CA ASN A 527 8.08 -27.63 -10.13
C ASN A 527 8.84 -27.64 -8.79
N TYR A 528 8.08 -27.68 -7.68
CA TYR A 528 8.66 -27.72 -6.35
C TYR A 528 9.31 -29.06 -6.04
N GLN A 529 10.52 -28.99 -5.49
CA GLN A 529 11.30 -30.12 -5.03
C GLN A 529 11.73 -29.89 -3.58
N ILE A 530 11.97 -30.98 -2.87
CA ILE A 530 12.56 -30.93 -1.53
C ILE A 530 14.06 -31.13 -1.68
N ILE A 531 14.83 -30.16 -1.20
CA ILE A 531 16.29 -30.27 -1.10
C ILE A 531 16.70 -30.41 0.36
N ASP A 532 17.77 -31.15 0.60
CA ASP A 532 18.28 -31.44 1.93
C ASP A 532 19.69 -30.86 2.11
N PHE A 533 19.96 -30.26 3.27
CA PHE A 533 21.28 -29.76 3.65
C PHE A 533 21.42 -29.73 5.18
N ASN A 534 22.62 -29.38 5.66
CA ASN A 534 22.87 -29.24 7.09
C ASN A 534 23.31 -27.81 7.41
N THR A 535 23.00 -27.37 8.63
CA THR A 535 23.61 -26.18 9.23
C THR A 535 24.82 -26.57 10.09
N SER A 536 25.68 -25.62 10.40
CA SER A 536 26.51 -25.67 11.61
C SER A 536 25.65 -25.50 12.85
N SER A 537 26.26 -25.72 14.03
CA SER A 537 25.59 -25.60 15.32
C SER A 537 24.90 -24.25 15.47
N ILE A 538 23.60 -24.29 15.73
CA ILE A 538 22.79 -23.13 16.12
C ILE A 538 22.59 -23.25 17.63
N ASN A 539 22.78 -22.17 18.39
CA ASN A 539 22.68 -22.20 19.85
C ASN A 539 21.22 -22.31 20.30
N GLU A 540 20.99 -22.79 21.52
CA GLU A 540 19.66 -22.73 22.15
C GLU A 540 19.27 -21.27 22.47
N GLY A 541 17.99 -20.96 22.36
CA GLY A 541 17.41 -19.67 22.70
C GLY A 541 16.90 -18.87 21.50
N GLN A 542 16.39 -17.68 21.79
CA GLN A 542 15.86 -16.76 20.78
C GLN A 542 17.01 -16.12 19.99
N GLN A 543 16.95 -16.21 18.66
CA GLN A 543 17.94 -15.69 17.72
C GLN A 543 17.25 -15.20 16.43
N VAL A 544 17.97 -14.46 15.60
CA VAL A 544 17.50 -14.03 14.28
C VAL A 544 18.15 -14.88 13.20
N LEU A 545 17.31 -15.60 12.44
CA LEU A 545 17.67 -16.31 11.22
C LEU A 545 17.49 -15.37 10.03
N THR A 546 18.52 -15.26 9.17
CA THR A 546 18.43 -14.56 7.89
C THR A 546 18.52 -15.57 6.75
N LEU A 547 17.50 -15.59 5.90
CA LEU A 547 17.53 -16.26 4.59
C LEU A 547 18.00 -15.23 3.56
N LYS A 548 19.16 -15.46 2.94
CA LYS A 548 19.73 -14.56 1.93
C LYS A 548 19.75 -15.20 0.55
N ILE A 549 19.26 -14.50 -0.45
CA ILE A 549 19.31 -14.91 -1.86
C ILE A 549 20.71 -14.62 -2.41
N THR A 550 21.38 -15.66 -2.87
CA THR A 550 22.77 -15.62 -3.36
C THR A 550 22.89 -15.97 -4.85
N GLY A 551 21.76 -16.17 -5.51
CA GLY A 551 21.60 -16.26 -6.95
C GLY A 551 20.11 -16.19 -7.28
N SER A 552 19.74 -15.27 -8.17
CA SER A 552 18.35 -14.88 -8.44
C SER A 552 17.44 -16.04 -8.85
N TYR A 553 16.14 -15.80 -8.70
CA TYR A 553 14.99 -16.60 -9.10
C TYR A 553 14.90 -17.96 -8.39
N VAL A 554 14.84 -17.90 -7.07
CA VAL A 554 14.40 -19.01 -6.22
C VAL A 554 12.98 -18.74 -5.76
N ASN A 555 12.08 -19.70 -5.96
CA ASN A 555 10.83 -19.71 -5.20
C ASN A 555 11.01 -20.59 -3.96
N ILE A 556 10.54 -20.11 -2.80
CA ILE A 556 10.69 -20.78 -1.51
C ILE A 556 9.33 -20.81 -0.83
N ASP A 557 8.93 -22.01 -0.43
CA ASP A 557 7.72 -22.27 0.36
C ASP A 557 8.11 -22.33 1.85
N TRP A 558 8.86 -23.35 2.27
CA TRP A 558 9.27 -23.48 3.67
C TRP A 558 10.65 -24.10 3.88
N LEU A 559 11.16 -23.88 5.09
CA LEU A 559 12.35 -24.52 5.67
C LEU A 559 11.95 -25.37 6.88
N LYS A 560 12.28 -26.66 6.87
CA LYS A 560 12.02 -27.59 7.96
C LYS A 560 13.31 -28.03 8.62
N PHE A 561 13.49 -27.66 9.88
CA PHE A 561 14.65 -27.98 10.71
C PHE A 561 14.38 -29.21 11.57
N SER A 562 15.33 -30.15 11.61
CA SER A 562 15.27 -31.41 12.36
C SER A 562 16.63 -31.75 12.96
N THR A 563 16.69 -32.35 14.15
CA THR A 563 17.96 -32.86 14.72
C THR A 563 18.32 -34.28 14.25
N GLU A 564 17.40 -34.95 13.55
CA GLU A 564 17.63 -36.23 12.91
C GLU A 564 17.43 -36.12 11.39
N SER A 565 18.37 -36.66 10.60
CA SER A 565 18.15 -36.84 9.17
C SER A 565 17.06 -37.89 8.97
N SER A 566 15.86 -37.48 8.54
CA SER A 566 14.84 -38.46 8.17
C SER A 566 15.27 -39.10 6.84
N THR A 567 15.66 -40.38 6.86
CA THR A 567 15.86 -41.09 5.60
C THR A 567 14.49 -41.29 4.96
N THR A 568 14.17 -40.48 3.96
CA THR A 568 12.98 -40.68 3.12
C THR A 568 13.15 -42.01 2.38
N ILE A 569 12.44 -43.04 2.83
CA ILE A 569 12.36 -44.30 2.09
C ILE A 569 11.51 -44.02 0.85
N PHE A 570 12.15 -43.85 -0.31
CA PHE A 570 11.48 -43.81 -1.61
C PHE A 570 10.59 -45.05 -1.76
N ASP A 571 9.30 -44.84 -2.02
CA ASP A 571 8.39 -45.92 -2.41
C ASP A 571 8.80 -46.38 -3.83
N ILE A 572 9.60 -47.44 -3.93
CA ILE A 572 9.84 -48.13 -5.21
C ILE A 572 8.61 -48.99 -5.50
N THR A 573 7.54 -48.36 -5.98
CA THR A 573 6.35 -49.06 -6.50
C THR A 573 6.48 -49.24 -8.01
N ASN A 574 7.28 -50.22 -8.44
CA ASN A 574 7.05 -50.81 -9.76
C ASN A 574 5.79 -51.69 -9.67
N SER A 575 4.87 -51.57 -10.63
CA SER A 575 3.70 -52.45 -10.71
C SER A 575 4.15 -53.92 -10.84
N LEU A 576 3.40 -54.85 -10.25
CA LEU A 576 3.61 -56.28 -10.49
C LEU A 576 3.25 -56.61 -11.95
N PRO A 577 3.92 -57.59 -12.59
CA PRO A 577 3.52 -58.09 -13.91
C PRO A 577 2.06 -58.56 -13.90
N THR A 578 1.36 -58.42 -15.03
CA THR A 578 -0.06 -58.78 -15.15
C THR A 578 -0.32 -60.29 -15.04
N THR A 579 0.71 -61.13 -15.21
CA THR A 579 0.65 -62.58 -15.03
C THR A 579 1.17 -63.00 -13.65
N SER A 580 0.45 -63.92 -12.99
CA SER A 580 0.83 -64.40 -11.65
C SER A 580 2.16 -65.15 -11.69
N GLN A 581 3.06 -64.78 -10.78
CA GLN A 581 4.37 -65.43 -10.65
C GLN A 581 4.75 -65.66 -9.19
N LYS A 582 5.78 -66.50 -8.98
CA LYS A 582 6.24 -66.88 -7.63
C LYS A 582 7.18 -65.82 -7.07
N TYR A 583 6.85 -65.36 -5.88
CA TYR A 583 7.63 -64.43 -5.08
C TYR A 583 7.95 -65.01 -3.71
N ILE A 584 9.00 -64.47 -3.10
CA ILE A 584 9.40 -64.71 -1.72
C ILE A 584 9.23 -63.39 -0.96
N LEU A 585 8.45 -63.42 0.11
CA LEU A 585 8.19 -62.29 0.99
C LEU A 585 9.17 -62.34 2.16
N PHE A 586 9.80 -61.22 2.47
CA PHE A 586 10.70 -61.03 3.61
C PHE A 586 10.20 -59.88 4.48
N ASN A 587 10.51 -59.90 5.78
CA ASN A 587 10.37 -58.71 6.61
C ASN A 587 11.56 -57.74 6.37
N TYR A 588 11.49 -56.55 6.96
CA TYR A 588 12.55 -55.54 6.86
C TYR A 588 13.93 -56.00 7.36
N GLN A 589 14.00 -57.04 8.20
CA GLN A 589 15.25 -57.63 8.70
C GLN A 589 15.81 -58.71 7.74
N GLY A 590 15.19 -58.93 6.58
CA GLY A 590 15.60 -59.96 5.62
C GLY A 590 15.21 -61.38 6.02
N LYS A 591 14.37 -61.56 7.05
CA LYS A 591 13.83 -62.87 7.41
C LYS A 591 12.70 -63.24 6.45
N ARG A 592 12.82 -64.41 5.82
CA ARG A 592 11.78 -64.96 4.94
C ARG A 592 10.51 -65.23 5.73
N ILE A 593 9.40 -64.70 5.22
CA ILE A 593 8.05 -64.81 5.77
C ILE A 593 7.26 -65.89 5.04
N ALA A 594 7.22 -65.84 3.70
CA ALA A 594 6.38 -66.73 2.90
C ALA A 594 6.81 -66.82 1.43
N ASP A 595 6.36 -67.86 0.74
CA ASP A 595 6.36 -67.94 -0.72
C ASP A 595 4.94 -67.73 -1.23
N LEU A 596 4.77 -66.77 -2.13
CA LEU A 596 3.47 -66.36 -2.65
C LEU A 596 3.44 -66.50 -4.17
N THR A 597 2.31 -66.90 -4.74
CA THR A 597 2.09 -66.81 -6.19
C THR A 597 1.02 -65.76 -6.41
N THR A 598 1.38 -64.63 -7.01
CA THR A 598 0.47 -63.48 -7.16
C THR A 598 0.92 -62.58 -8.30
N ASN A 599 -0.02 -61.79 -8.82
CA ASN A 599 0.19 -60.63 -9.69
C ASN A 599 -0.36 -59.33 -9.04
N ASN A 600 -0.80 -59.39 -7.78
CA ASN A 600 -1.55 -58.30 -7.15
C ASN A 600 -1.12 -58.07 -5.68
N HIS A 601 -0.74 -56.83 -5.35
CA HIS A 601 -0.34 -56.45 -3.98
C HIS A 601 -1.43 -56.66 -2.94
N SER A 602 -2.70 -56.57 -3.34
CA SER A 602 -3.83 -56.75 -2.42
C SER A 602 -3.88 -58.16 -1.83
N GLU A 603 -3.51 -59.19 -2.60
CA GLU A 603 -3.46 -60.58 -2.12
C GLU A 603 -2.36 -60.78 -1.06
N ILE A 604 -1.25 -60.04 -1.19
CA ILE A 604 -0.16 -60.06 -0.22
C ILE A 604 -0.60 -59.43 1.10
N LYS A 605 -1.33 -58.30 1.04
CA LYS A 605 -1.90 -57.66 2.24
C LYS A 605 -2.95 -58.55 2.91
N VAL A 606 -3.77 -59.27 2.13
CA VAL A 606 -4.72 -60.26 2.65
C VAL A 606 -3.98 -61.41 3.35
N TYR A 607 -2.91 -61.93 2.73
CA TYR A 607 -2.07 -62.96 3.35
C TYR A 607 -1.50 -62.51 4.70
N LEU A 608 -0.92 -61.30 4.75
CA LEU A 608 -0.36 -60.71 5.98
C LEU A 608 -1.44 -60.59 7.07
N LYS A 609 -2.65 -60.16 6.70
CA LYS A 609 -3.79 -60.05 7.62
C LYS A 609 -4.25 -61.41 8.16
N GLN A 610 -4.46 -62.39 7.28
CA GLN A 610 -4.94 -63.72 7.65
C GLN A 610 -3.97 -64.48 8.56
N ASN A 611 -2.67 -64.19 8.44
CA ASN A 611 -1.62 -64.83 9.25
C ASN A 611 -1.21 -63.99 10.47
N ASN A 612 -1.98 -62.96 10.84
CA ASN A 612 -1.71 -62.06 11.97
C ASN A 612 -0.28 -61.48 11.98
N ILE A 613 0.27 -61.21 10.79
CA ILE A 613 1.57 -60.56 10.69
C ILE A 613 1.40 -59.08 11.07
N LYS A 614 2.27 -58.58 11.95
CA LYS A 614 2.22 -57.19 12.43
C LYS A 614 2.42 -56.19 11.28
N SER A 615 1.80 -55.01 11.40
CA SER A 615 2.06 -53.86 10.54
C SER A 615 3.56 -53.60 10.42
N GLY A 616 4.02 -53.26 9.22
CA GLY A 616 5.43 -53.06 8.94
C GLY A 616 5.75 -53.00 7.44
N VAL A 617 7.04 -52.98 7.14
CA VAL A 617 7.58 -52.97 5.78
C VAL A 617 8.06 -54.37 5.42
N PHE A 618 7.65 -54.83 4.24
CA PHE A 618 7.99 -56.14 3.69
C PHE A 618 8.68 -55.98 2.35
N ILE A 619 9.56 -56.93 2.03
CA ILE A 619 10.29 -56.97 0.78
C ILE A 619 9.83 -58.19 -0.01
N LEU A 620 9.32 -57.98 -1.21
CA LEU A 620 8.91 -59.03 -2.14
C LEU A 620 10.01 -59.23 -3.17
N ARG A 621 10.52 -60.46 -3.33
CA ARG A 621 11.52 -60.80 -4.36
C ARG A 621 11.04 -61.90 -5.28
N ASP A 622 11.30 -61.77 -6.57
CA ASP A 622 11.08 -62.88 -7.50
C ASP A 622 12.12 -63.99 -7.28
N LYS A 623 11.88 -65.19 -7.84
CA LYS A 623 12.80 -66.32 -7.69
C LYS A 623 14.20 -66.09 -8.28
N THR A 624 14.35 -65.12 -9.20
CA THR A 624 15.64 -64.77 -9.77
C THR A 624 16.41 -63.74 -8.94
N GLY A 625 15.75 -63.12 -7.94
CA GLY A 625 16.31 -62.05 -7.10
C GLY A 625 16.49 -60.72 -7.83
N LYS A 626 16.07 -60.61 -9.09
CA LYS A 626 16.25 -59.42 -9.93
C LYS A 626 15.13 -58.40 -9.74
N SER A 627 13.93 -58.83 -9.36
CA SER A 627 12.82 -57.92 -9.06
C SER A 627 12.62 -57.86 -7.55
N THR A 628 12.78 -56.67 -6.98
CA THR A 628 12.54 -56.40 -5.55
C THR A 628 11.51 -55.29 -5.43
N GLN A 629 10.45 -55.52 -4.64
CA GLN A 629 9.42 -54.53 -4.34
C GLN A 629 9.26 -54.36 -2.83
N VAL A 630 8.91 -53.14 -2.42
CA VAL A 630 8.66 -52.82 -1.01
C VAL A 630 7.16 -52.70 -0.80
N ILE A 631 6.64 -53.42 0.20
CA ILE A 631 5.22 -53.45 0.53
C ILE A 631 5.05 -52.90 1.94
N ARG A 632 4.35 -51.78 2.06
CA ARG A 632 3.89 -51.25 3.36
C ARG A 632 2.55 -51.90 3.71
N TYR A 633 2.49 -52.53 4.87
CA TYR A 633 1.27 -53.08 5.44
C TYR A 633 0.96 -52.38 6.77
N ARG A 634 -0.22 -51.76 6.84
CA ARG A 634 -0.81 -51.22 8.07
C ARG A 634 -2.13 -51.98 8.27
N GLN A 635 -2.32 -52.55 9.46
CA GLN A 635 -3.56 -53.24 9.86
C GLN A 635 -4.76 -52.30 9.89
#